data_AF-A0A7Y2NUG7-F1
#
_entry.id   AF-A0A7Y2NUG7-F1
#
_cell.length_a   1.000
_cell.length_b   1.000
_cell.length_c   1.000
_cell.angle_alpha   90.00
_cell.angle_beta   90.00
_cell.angle_gamma   90.00
#
_symmetry.space_group_name_H-M   'P 1'
#
loop_
_entity.id
_entity.type
_entity.pdbx_description
1 polymer ?
#
loop_
_entity_poly.entity_id
_entity_poly.type
_entity_poly.pdbx_seq_one_letter_code
_entity_poly.pdbx_strand_id
1 'polypeptide(L)'
;MLRRLAQTQPDSFAFTDANQAWAEAQISKYPDGRQASAVIPLLWRAQEQEGWLSRPAMEHVAAMLDMAYIRVLEVATFYFMFQLHPV
;
A
#
# COMPACT_ATOMS: atom_id res chain seq x y z
N MET A 1 -6.32 -20.70 -3.93
CA MET A 1 -4.90 -20.47 -4.32
C MET A 1 -4.33 -19.47 -3.34
N LEU A 2 -3.24 -19.80 -2.62
CA LEU A 2 -2.62 -18.90 -1.65
C LEU A 2 -1.73 -17.89 -2.39
N ARG A 3 -2.01 -16.58 -2.27
CA ARG A 3 -1.20 -15.52 -2.90
C ARG A 3 -0.02 -15.20 -1.98
N ARG A 4 1.18 -15.17 -2.54
CA ARG A 4 2.44 -14.93 -1.81
C ARG A 4 3.10 -13.68 -2.36
N LEU A 5 3.95 -13.06 -1.55
CA LEU A 5 4.81 -11.97 -2.01
C LEU A 5 5.98 -12.53 -2.82
N ALA A 6 6.52 -11.72 -3.74
CA ALA A 6 7.80 -12.02 -4.37
C ALA A 6 8.91 -12.26 -3.32
N GLN A 7 9.80 -13.21 -3.59
CA GLN A 7 10.91 -13.52 -2.69
C GLN A 7 11.93 -12.37 -2.66
N THR A 8 12.22 -11.81 -3.83
CA THR A 8 13.05 -10.63 -3.99
C THR A 8 12.19 -9.39 -3.81
N GLN A 9 12.58 -8.54 -2.88
CA GLN A 9 11.92 -7.27 -2.58
C GLN A 9 12.93 -6.13 -2.79
N PRO A 10 12.48 -4.90 -3.14
CA PRO A 10 13.35 -3.74 -3.07
C PRO A 10 13.76 -3.47 -1.61
N ASP A 11 14.87 -2.76 -1.42
CA ASP A 11 15.38 -2.44 -0.08
C ASP A 11 14.49 -1.41 0.65
N SER A 12 13.84 -0.51 -0.09
CA SER A 12 13.03 0.57 0.46
C SER A 12 11.96 1.05 -0.50
N PHE A 13 10.95 1.73 0.02
CA PHE A 13 9.93 2.45 -0.74
C PHE A 13 9.69 3.83 -0.15
N ALA A 14 9.49 4.80 -1.03
CA ALA A 14 8.96 6.11 -0.70
C ALA A 14 8.05 6.57 -1.85
N PHE A 15 6.93 7.20 -1.52
CA PHE A 15 6.14 7.89 -2.54
C PHE A 15 6.97 9.02 -3.16
N THR A 16 6.78 9.28 -4.45
CA THR A 16 7.21 10.55 -5.04
C THR A 16 6.49 11.72 -4.36
N ASP A 17 7.06 12.92 -4.38
CA ASP A 17 6.45 14.09 -3.73
C ASP A 17 5.00 14.33 -4.16
N ALA A 18 4.70 14.11 -5.45
CA ALA A 18 3.34 14.22 -5.99
C ALA A 18 2.39 13.14 -5.42
N ASN A 19 2.86 11.90 -5.29
CA ASN A 19 2.07 10.80 -4.74
C ASN A 19 1.91 10.90 -3.22
N GLN A 20 2.91 11.43 -2.53
CA GLN A 20 2.87 11.70 -1.09
C GLN A 20 1.77 12.72 -0.78
N ALA A 21 1.80 13.87 -1.46
CA ALA A 21 0.76 14.90 -1.31
C ALA A 21 -0.64 14.37 -1.69
N TRP A 22 -0.73 13.55 -2.73
CA TRP A 22 -1.98 12.90 -3.11
C TRP A 22 -2.49 11.93 -2.03
N ALA A 23 -1.61 11.14 -1.42
CA ALA A 23 -1.94 10.17 -0.39
C ALA A 23 -2.45 10.87 0.88
N GLU A 24 -1.78 11.92 1.32
CA GLU A 24 -2.22 12.76 2.44
C GLU A 24 -3.62 13.37 2.18
N ALA A 25 -3.84 13.88 0.96
CA ALA A 25 -5.14 14.40 0.55
C ALA A 25 -6.23 13.31 0.41
N GLN A 26 -5.87 12.05 0.18
CA GLN A 26 -6.85 10.95 0.26
C GLN A 26 -7.18 10.61 1.70
N ILE A 27 -6.18 10.55 2.58
CA ILE A 27 -6.39 10.24 4.00
C ILE A 27 -7.32 11.27 4.64
N SER A 28 -7.16 12.56 4.31
CA SER A 28 -7.98 13.65 4.85
C SER A 28 -9.47 13.58 4.47
N LYS A 29 -9.86 12.72 3.52
CA LYS A 29 -11.27 12.50 3.16
C LYS A 29 -12.00 11.63 4.19
N TYR A 30 -11.26 10.92 5.03
CA TYR A 30 -11.82 10.07 6.06
C TYR A 30 -11.78 10.78 7.41
N PRO A 31 -12.83 10.66 8.24
CA PRO A 31 -12.83 11.29 9.55
C PRO A 31 -11.77 10.67 10.46
N ASP A 32 -11.41 11.40 11.51
CA ASP A 32 -10.44 10.95 12.50
C ASP A 32 -10.82 9.58 13.08
N GLY A 33 -9.82 8.70 13.18
CA GLY A 33 -10.00 7.30 13.61
C GLY A 33 -10.50 6.35 12.52
N ARG A 34 -10.76 6.83 11.30
CA ARG A 34 -11.18 6.01 10.14
C ARG A 34 -10.23 6.08 8.95
N GLN A 35 -9.02 6.60 9.14
CA GLN A 35 -7.99 6.74 8.10
C GLN A 35 -7.66 5.42 7.41
N ALA A 36 -7.77 4.29 8.12
CA ALA A 36 -7.62 2.93 7.59
C ALA A 36 -8.47 2.64 6.34
N SER A 37 -9.57 3.37 6.13
CA SER A 37 -10.42 3.25 4.94
C SER A 37 -9.70 3.67 3.65
N ALA A 38 -8.61 4.45 3.77
CA ALA A 38 -7.76 4.87 2.65
C ALA A 38 -6.79 3.78 2.16
N VAL A 39 -6.74 2.60 2.80
CA VAL A 39 -5.75 1.55 2.49
C VAL A 39 -5.78 1.12 1.03
N ILE A 40 -6.96 0.85 0.46
CA ILE A 40 -7.08 0.39 -0.93
C ILE A 40 -6.54 1.44 -1.93
N PRO A 41 -6.99 2.71 -1.92
CA PRO A 41 -6.47 3.70 -2.86
C PRO A 41 -4.98 3.99 -2.68
N LEU A 42 -4.44 3.91 -1.46
CA LEU A 42 -3.00 4.09 -1.21
C LEU A 42 -2.17 2.93 -1.76
N LEU A 43 -2.59 1.68 -1.54
CA LEU A 43 -1.92 0.51 -2.11
C LEU A 43 -1.97 0.53 -3.64
N TRP A 44 -3.09 0.98 -4.21
CA TRP A 44 -3.20 1.14 -5.66
C TRP A 44 -2.19 2.17 -6.18
N ARG A 45 -2.09 3.33 -5.52
CA ARG A 45 -1.12 4.36 -5.88
C ARG A 45 0.32 3.88 -5.78
N ALA A 46 0.64 3.12 -4.73
CA ALA A 46 1.97 2.55 -4.56
C ALA A 46 2.31 1.55 -5.68
N GLN A 47 1.35 0.70 -6.04
CA GLN A 47 1.48 -0.20 -7.18
C GLN A 47 1.63 0.53 -8.50
N GLU A 48 0.89 1.62 -8.76
CA GLU A 48 1.05 2.41 -9.98
C GLU A 48 2.46 3.01 -10.10
N GLN A 49 3.10 3.32 -8.97
CA GLN A 49 4.45 3.87 -8.94
C GLN A 49 5.54 2.82 -9.24
N GLU A 50 5.40 1.60 -8.72
CA GLU A 50 6.42 0.54 -8.86
C GLU A 50 6.07 -0.51 -9.94
N GLY A 51 4.86 -0.50 -10.48
CA GLY A 51 4.31 -1.54 -11.37
C GLY A 51 3.73 -2.75 -10.63
N TRP A 52 4.07 -2.92 -9.35
CA TRP A 52 3.60 -3.99 -8.47
C TRP A 52 3.63 -3.51 -7.01
N LEU A 53 3.09 -4.29 -6.10
CA LEU A 53 3.00 -3.94 -4.69
C LEU A 53 4.07 -4.68 -3.87
N SER A 54 5.16 -3.97 -3.59
CA SER A 54 6.28 -4.47 -2.79
C SER A 54 5.97 -4.49 -1.28
N ARG A 55 6.72 -5.29 -0.52
CA ARG A 55 6.66 -5.33 0.94
C ARG A 55 6.98 -3.95 1.56
N PRO A 56 8.07 -3.25 1.18
CA PRO A 56 8.33 -1.92 1.71
C PRO A 56 7.20 -0.93 1.41
N ALA A 57 6.55 -1.02 0.25
CA ALA A 57 5.38 -0.19 -0.07
C ALA A 57 4.20 -0.44 0.88
N MET A 58 3.90 -1.71 1.17
CA MET A 58 2.87 -2.07 2.15
C MET A 58 3.23 -1.61 3.58
N GLU A 59 4.49 -1.74 4.00
CA GLU A 59 4.96 -1.27 5.30
C GLU A 59 4.87 0.26 5.41
N HIS A 60 5.21 0.98 4.33
CA HIS A 60 5.08 2.43 4.25
C HIS A 60 3.61 2.87 4.38
N VAL A 61 2.69 2.26 3.63
CA VAL A 61 1.25 2.56 3.74
C VAL A 61 0.70 2.20 5.12
N ALA A 62 1.17 1.10 5.72
CA ALA A 62 0.79 0.73 7.09
C ALA A 62 1.20 1.82 8.09
N ALA A 63 2.43 2.34 7.99
CA ALA A 63 2.91 3.43 8.82
C ALA A 63 2.12 4.73 8.60
N MET A 64 1.80 5.10 7.36
CA MET A 64 1.01 6.30 7.04
C MET A 64 -0.40 6.27 7.65
N LEU A 65 -1.00 5.08 7.74
CA LEU A 65 -2.37 4.90 8.25
C LEU A 65 -2.42 4.51 9.73
N ASP A 66 -1.27 4.45 10.41
CA ASP A 66 -1.12 3.92 11.77
C ASP A 66 -1.79 2.53 11.93
N MET A 67 -1.57 1.67 10.95
CA MET A 67 -2.13 0.31 10.89
C MET A 67 -1.04 -0.73 11.11
N ALA A 68 -1.42 -1.86 11.74
CA ALA A 68 -0.55 -3.01 11.76
C ALA A 68 -0.32 -3.54 10.33
N TYR A 69 0.95 -3.80 9.97
CA TYR A 69 1.34 -4.32 8.66
C TYR A 69 0.51 -5.53 8.21
N ILE A 70 0.19 -6.44 9.14
CA ILE A 70 -0.63 -7.63 8.83
C ILE A 70 -2.00 -7.29 8.23
N ARG A 71 -2.62 -6.16 8.61
CA ARG A 71 -3.89 -5.71 8.05
C ARG A 71 -3.75 -5.24 6.61
N VAL A 72 -2.65 -4.56 6.29
CA VAL A 72 -2.33 -4.15 4.93
C VAL A 72 -2.03 -5.38 4.06
N LEU A 73 -1.30 -6.35 4.61
CA LEU A 73 -1.01 -7.61 3.93
C LEU A 73 -2.29 -8.42 3.66
N GLU A 74 -3.21 -8.50 4.62
CA GLU A 74 -4.53 -9.12 4.44
C GLU A 74 -5.30 -8.48 3.27
N VAL A 75 -5.33 -7.14 3.19
CA VAL A 75 -5.98 -6.42 2.09
C VAL A 75 -5.28 -6.70 0.75
N ALA A 76 -3.96 -6.57 0.70
CA ALA A 76 -3.16 -6.77 -0.52
C ALA A 76 -3.31 -8.19 -1.08
N THR A 77 -3.33 -9.19 -0.20
CA THR A 77 -3.48 -10.59 -0.60
C THR A 77 -4.92 -10.96 -0.92
N PHE A 78 -5.91 -10.33 -0.29
CA PHE A 78 -7.33 -10.57 -0.54
C PHE A 78 -7.80 -10.05 -1.91
N TYR A 79 -7.42 -8.83 -2.29
CA TYR A 79 -7.87 -8.23 -3.55
C TYR A 79 -6.94 -8.59 -4.73
N PHE A 80 -7.49 -9.28 -5.73
CA PHE A 80 -6.76 -9.73 -6.92
C PHE A 80 -6.18 -8.61 -7.79
N MET A 81 -6.69 -7.38 -7.66
CA MET A 81 -6.19 -6.22 -8.42
C MET A 81 -4.73 -5.86 -8.08
N PHE A 82 -4.24 -6.26 -6.91
CA PHE A 82 -2.88 -5.95 -6.47
C PHE A 82 -1.88 -6.98 -6.97
N GLN A 83 -0.91 -6.60 -7.79
CA GLN A 83 0.16 -7.49 -8.24
C GLN A 83 1.21 -7.63 -7.14
N LEU A 84 1.41 -8.84 -6.62
CA LEU A 84 2.38 -9.11 -5.53
C LEU A 84 3.75 -9.58 -6.07
N HIS A 85 3.91 -9.52 -7.38
CA HIS A 85 5.12 -9.84 -8.12
C HIS A 85 5.36 -8.75 -9.18
N PRO A 86 6.62 -8.45 -9.51
CA PRO A 86 6.95 -7.61 -10.65
C PRO A 86 6.28 -8.15 -11.92
N VAL A 87 5.74 -7.25 -12.74
CA VAL A 87 5.12 -7.51 -14.05
C VAL A 87 5.99 -7.03 -15.20
#